data_AF-A0A9N8RXS9-F1
#
_entry.id   AF-A0A9N8RXS9-F1
#
_cell.length_a   1.000
_cell.length_b   1.000
_cell.length_c   1.000
_cell.angle_alpha   90.00
_cell.angle_beta   90.00
_cell.angle_gamma   90.00
#
_symmetry.space_group_name_H-M   'P 1'
#
loop_
_entity.id
_entity.type
_entity.pdbx_description
1 polymer ?
#
loop_
_entity_poly.entity_id
_entity_poly.type
_entity_poly.pdbx_seq_one_letter_code
_entity_poly.pdbx_strand_id
1 'polypeptide(L)' 'MTFHRLHTVLVLLSNAYLEIACHDMEQPELKRHWVIRRTVDLKHVCWC' A
#
# COMPACT_ATOMS: atom_id res chain seq x y z
N MET A 1 0.27 -0.66 23.05
CA MET A 1 0.86 0.08 21.92
C MET A 1 -0.11 1.18 21.51
N THR A 2 0.35 2.38 21.18
CA THR A 2 -0.52 3.46 20.70
C THR A 2 -1.12 3.10 19.33
N PHE A 3 -2.39 3.43 19.12
CA PHE A 3 -3.14 3.14 17.88
C PHE A 3 -2.37 3.55 16.61
N HIS A 4 -1.73 4.72 16.63
CA HIS A 4 -0.92 5.22 15.52
C HIS A 4 0.25 4.31 15.14
N ARG A 5 0.95 3.70 16.13
CA ARG A 5 2.06 2.78 15.84
C ARG A 5 1.57 1.51 15.15
N LEU A 6 0.45 0.95 15.62
CA LEU A 6 -0.14 -0.25 15.02
C LEU A 6 -0.57 0.01 13.57
N HIS A 7 -1.23 1.16 13.33
CA HIS A 7 -1.66 1.58 12.00
C HIS A 7 -0.47 1.72 11.03
N THR A 8 0.60 2.42 11.43
CA THR A 8 1.80 2.56 10.60
C THR A 8 2.43 1.21 10.24
N VAL A 9 2.50 0.28 11.19
CA VAL A 9 3.05 -1.06 10.95
C VAL A 9 2.19 -1.83 9.94
N LEU A 10 0.86 -1.80 10.10
CA LEU A 10 -0.06 -2.47 9.18
C LEU A 10 0.00 -1.90 7.76
N VAL A 11 0.11 -0.58 7.61
CA VAL A 11 0.27 0.10 6.31
C VAL A 11 1.55 -0.34 5.62
N LEU A 12 2.68 -0.33 6.33
CA LEU A 12 3.98 -0.73 5.76
C LEU A 12 3.99 -2.20 5.33
N LEU A 13 3.44 -3.09 6.17
CA LEU A 13 3.33 -4.52 5.84
C LEU A 13 2.44 -4.77 4.63
N SER A 14 1.31 -4.05 4.53
CA SER A 14 0.38 -4.20 3.40
C SER A 14 1.00 -3.72 2.09
N ASN A 15 1.75 -2.61 2.11
CA ASN A 15 2.51 -2.13 0.95
C ASN A 15 3.51 -3.18 0.47
N ALA A 16 4.35 -3.69 1.38
CA ALA A 16 5.35 -4.71 1.05
C ALA A 16 4.70 -5.99 0.52
N TYR A 17 3.61 -6.44 1.13
CA TYR A 17 2.88 -7.62 0.65
C TYR A 17 2.36 -7.43 -0.78
N LEU A 18 1.75 -6.28 -1.09
CA LEU A 18 1.19 -6.02 -2.41
C LEU A 18 2.26 -5.87 -3.50
N GLU A 19 3.45 -5.36 -3.17
CA GLU A 19 4.58 -5.31 -4.11
C GLU A 19 5.05 -6.70 -4.55
N ILE A 20 4.94 -7.68 -3.64
CA ILE A 20 5.31 -9.07 -3.87
C ILE A 20 4.15 -9.84 -4.54
N ALA A 21 2.94 -9.71 -3.99
CA ALA A 21 1.77 -10.50 -4.39
C ALA A 21 1.09 -10.01 -5.66
N CYS A 22 1.14 -8.71 -5.95
CA CYS A 22 0.50 -8.08 -7.12
C CYS A 22 1.55 -7.43 -8.03
N HIS A 23 2.53 -8.24 -8.43
CA HIS A 23 3.64 -7.81 -9.25
C HIS A 23 3.23 -7.72 -10.72
N ASP A 24 2.60 -6.61 -11.12
CA ASP A 24 2.35 -6.30 -12.53
C ASP A 24 3.69 -5.92 -13.20
N MET A 25 4.23 -6.83 -14.03
CA MET A 25 5.51 -6.63 -14.73
C MET A 25 5.40 -5.76 -15.98
N GLU A 26 4.19 -5.48 -16.46
CA GLU A 26 3.98 -4.60 -17.62
C GLU A 26 4.11 -3.13 -17.22
N GLN A 27 3.88 -2.82 -15.93
CA GLN A 27 3.99 -1.46 -15.42
C GLN A 27 5.40 -1.12 -14.91
N PRO A 28 5.87 0.12 -15.15
CA PRO A 28 7.09 0.62 -14.54
C PRO A 28 7.03 0.55 -13.01
N GLU A 29 8.15 0.17 -12.39
CA GLU A 29 8.25 -0.03 -10.93
C GLU A 29 7.75 1.16 -10.12
N LEU A 30 8.14 2.38 -10.50
CA LEU A 30 7.69 3.62 -9.85
C LEU A 30 6.16 3.79 -9.88
N LYS A 31 5.53 3.47 -11.02
CA LYS A 31 4.07 3.58 -11.18
C LYS A 31 3.37 2.55 -10.31
N ARG A 32 3.87 1.30 -10.30
CA ARG A 32 3.34 0.21 -9.47
C ARG A 32 3.46 0.52 -7.98
N HIS A 33 4.63 0.95 -7.51
CA HIS A 33 4.85 1.37 -6.12
C HIS A 33 3.89 2.51 -5.71
N TRP A 34 3.72 3.51 -6.58
CA TRP A 34 2.79 4.61 -6.33
C TRP A 34 1.33 4.16 -6.26
N VAL A 35 0.89 3.26 -7.14
CA VAL A 35 -0.47 2.70 -7.13
C VAL A 35 -0.72 1.86 -5.88
N ILE A 36 0.23 1.02 -5.48
CA ILE A 36 0.14 0.20 -4.26
C ILE A 36 0.04 1.11 -3.03
N ARG A 37 0.94 2.08 -2.91
CA ARG A 37 0.94 3.04 -1.81
C ARG A 37 -0.36 3.83 -1.75
N ARG A 38 -0.87 4.32 -2.89
CA ARG A 38 -2.21 4.93 -2.99
C ARG A 38 -3.31 3.97 -2.54
N THR A 39 -3.23 2.71 -2.92
CA THR A 39 -4.26 1.71 -2.59
C THR A 39 -4.29 1.41 -1.10
N VAL A 40 -3.14 1.32 -0.44
CA VAL A 40 -3.05 1.06 1.00
C VAL A 40 -3.32 2.32 1.81
N ASP A 41 -2.72 3.46 1.43
CA ASP A 41 -2.86 4.74 2.13
C ASP A 41 -4.27 5.34 1.93
N LEU A 42 -4.88 5.18 0.75
CA LEU A 42 -6.17 5.79 0.39
C LEU A 42 -7.35 4.82 0.29
N LYS A 43 -7.23 3.48 0.37
CA LYS A 43 -8.45 2.66 0.63
C LYS A 43 -8.98 2.82 2.06
N HIS A 44 -8.32 3.62 2.90
CA HIS A 44 -8.92 4.23 4.10
C HIS A 44 -9.67 5.55 3.82
N VAL A 45 -9.60 6.07 2.61
CA VAL A 45 -10.41 7.20 2.13
C VAL A 45 -11.39 6.64 1.10
N CYS A 46 -12.63 6.36 1.53
CA CYS A 46 -13.75 6.25 0.60
C CYS A 46 -13.76 7.52 -0.27
N TRP A 47 -13.45 7.38 -1.55
CA TRP A 47 -13.89 8.34 -2.55
C TRP A 47 -15.05 7.69 -3.30
N CYS A 48 -16.24 8.01 -2.81
CA CYS A 48 -17.57 7.76 -3.36
C CYS A 48 -18.03 6.29 -3.38
#